data_AF-A0A168MSF7-F1
#
_entry.id   AF-A0A168MSF7-F1
#
_cell.length_a   1.000
_cell.length_b   1.000
_cell.length_c   1.000
_cell.angle_alpha   90.00
_cell.angle_beta   90.00
_cell.angle_gamma   90.00
#
_symmetry.space_group_name_H-M   'P 1'
#
loop_
_entity.id
_entity.type
_entity.pdbx_description
1 polymer ?
#
loop_
_entity_poly.entity_id
_entity_poly.type
_entity_poly.pdbx_seq_one_letter_code
_entity_poly.pdbx_strand_id
1 'polypeptide(L)'
;MNSAENIRNAFKVVNKTYENINKMINSCKTIADEGNEYVVSVPKFLRWKSDAEVGGWLINDFIVLFQSKHDKELENGWRNGPIYVLDIDLDYGDTPKIYISKFQYKNMENWSNGCSPTNHWRFYWPIRNMDEFEGVKTDDYEIWTPKKGKESVADSSYWGIKRAVCYTEELTDINADNIQEKIFDRFLWLKDK
;
A
#
# COMPACT_ATOMS: atom_id res chain seq x y z
N MET A 1 -26.51 -24.81 -11.23
CA MET A 1 -27.09 -23.44 -11.39
C MET A 1 -26.98 -22.74 -10.05
N ASN A 2 -26.42 -21.54 -10.02
CA ASN A 2 -26.27 -20.77 -8.78
C ASN A 2 -27.66 -20.33 -8.31
N SER A 3 -28.08 -20.70 -7.10
CA SER A 3 -29.38 -20.26 -6.57
C SER A 3 -29.34 -18.75 -6.31
N ALA A 4 -30.49 -18.07 -6.37
CA ALA A 4 -30.59 -16.66 -6.00
C ALA A 4 -30.06 -16.39 -4.57
N GLU A 5 -30.20 -17.39 -3.69
CA GLU A 5 -29.66 -17.38 -2.34
C GLU A 5 -28.13 -17.40 -2.31
N ASN A 6 -27.49 -18.29 -3.08
CA ASN A 6 -26.04 -18.37 -3.15
C ASN A 6 -25.42 -17.06 -3.65
N ILE A 7 -26.00 -16.48 -4.70
CA ILE A 7 -25.54 -15.18 -5.23
C ILE A 7 -25.66 -14.10 -4.15
N ARG A 8 -26.82 -13.99 -3.48
CA ARG A 8 -27.01 -13.01 -2.40
C ARG A 8 -26.04 -13.21 -1.24
N ASN A 9 -25.80 -14.46 -0.85
CA ASN A 9 -24.89 -14.76 0.26
C ASN A 9 -23.43 -14.43 -0.09
N ALA A 10 -22.99 -14.66 -1.32
CA ALA A 10 -21.66 -14.26 -1.78
C ALA A 10 -21.46 -12.73 -1.64
N PHE A 11 -22.41 -11.93 -2.11
CA PHE A 11 -22.32 -10.46 -1.97
C PHE A 11 -22.39 -9.98 -0.53
N LYS A 12 -23.12 -10.67 0.36
CA LYS A 12 -23.10 -10.36 1.81
C LYS A 12 -21.71 -10.55 2.41
N VAL A 13 -21.01 -11.63 2.03
CA VAL A 13 -19.64 -11.90 2.48
C VAL A 13 -18.71 -10.79 1.98
N VAL A 14 -18.76 -10.44 0.69
CA VAL A 14 -17.95 -9.35 0.12
C VAL A 14 -18.19 -8.03 0.85
N ASN A 15 -19.45 -7.65 1.06
CA ASN A 15 -19.78 -6.42 1.80
C ASN A 15 -19.23 -6.46 3.22
N LYS A 16 -19.30 -7.62 3.89
CA LYS A 16 -18.77 -7.76 5.24
C LYS A 16 -17.24 -7.65 5.28
N THR A 17 -16.57 -8.21 4.28
CA THR A 17 -15.12 -8.04 4.10
C THR A 17 -14.77 -6.57 3.96
N TYR A 18 -15.47 -5.81 3.10
CA TYR A 18 -15.23 -4.37 2.95
C TYR A 18 -15.50 -3.55 4.23
N GLU A 19 -16.54 -3.90 5.00
CA GLU A 19 -16.76 -3.26 6.31
C GLU A 19 -15.57 -3.47 7.25
N ASN A 20 -15.01 -4.69 7.27
CA ASN A 20 -13.87 -5.03 8.13
C ASN A 20 -12.59 -4.32 7.66
N ILE A 21 -12.33 -4.28 6.35
CA ILE A 21 -11.20 -3.52 5.79
C ILE A 21 -11.33 -2.03 6.10
N ASN A 22 -12.52 -1.45 5.94
CA ASN A 22 -12.75 -0.04 6.27
C ASN A 22 -12.50 0.23 7.76
N LYS A 23 -12.89 -0.67 8.67
CA LYS A 23 -12.57 -0.56 10.10
C LYS A 23 -11.07 -0.59 10.34
N MET A 24 -10.36 -1.56 9.75
CA MET A 24 -8.90 -1.68 9.87
C MET A 24 -8.17 -0.43 9.36
N ILE A 25 -8.55 0.08 8.18
CA ILE A 25 -7.98 1.32 7.62
C ILE A 25 -8.21 2.50 8.56
N ASN A 26 -9.42 2.64 9.10
CA ASN A 26 -9.73 3.73 10.03
C ASN A 26 -8.95 3.58 11.34
N SER A 27 -8.79 2.37 11.89
CA SER A 27 -7.93 2.13 13.04
C SER A 27 -6.48 2.53 12.76
N CYS A 28 -5.93 2.20 11.59
CA CYS A 28 -4.59 2.64 11.21
C CYS A 28 -4.48 4.17 11.14
N LYS A 29 -5.49 4.85 10.57
CA LYS A 29 -5.52 6.32 10.52
C LYS A 29 -5.57 6.92 11.92
N THR A 30 -6.42 6.40 12.81
CA THR A 30 -6.50 6.82 14.20
C THR A 30 -5.15 6.66 14.93
N ILE A 31 -4.48 5.51 14.77
CA ILE A 31 -3.16 5.28 15.36
C ILE A 31 -2.13 6.30 14.85
N ALA A 32 -2.12 6.59 13.54
CA ALA A 32 -1.23 7.60 12.98
C ALA A 32 -1.56 9.02 13.49
N ASP A 33 -2.84 9.37 13.56
CA ASP A 33 -3.29 10.68 14.02
C ASP A 33 -2.95 10.92 15.50
N GLU A 34 -3.20 9.94 16.37
CA GLU A 34 -2.96 9.98 17.82
C GLU A 34 -1.49 9.78 18.21
N GLY A 35 -0.74 9.00 17.43
CA GLY A 35 0.67 8.70 17.68
C GLY A 35 1.61 9.85 17.30
N ASN A 36 2.92 9.70 17.55
CA ASN A 36 3.93 10.72 17.25
C ASN A 36 4.84 10.40 16.06
N GLU A 37 4.76 9.20 15.50
CA GLU A 37 5.73 8.71 14.50
C GLU A 37 5.30 9.02 13.05
N TYR A 38 4.01 8.86 12.71
CA TYR A 38 3.52 8.89 11.33
C TYR A 38 2.32 9.81 11.14
N VAL A 39 2.13 10.31 9.93
CA VAL A 39 0.88 10.92 9.44
C VAL A 39 0.36 10.18 8.22
N VAL A 40 -0.95 10.17 8.05
CA VAL A 40 -1.58 9.73 6.81
C VAL A 40 -1.27 10.73 5.69
N SER A 41 -0.65 10.28 4.60
CA SER A 41 -0.23 11.18 3.51
C SER A 41 -1.39 11.68 2.66
N VAL A 42 -2.42 10.85 2.50
CA VAL A 42 -3.61 11.20 1.72
C VAL A 42 -4.90 10.67 2.35
N PRO A 43 -6.01 11.42 2.29
CA PRO A 43 -7.20 11.11 3.08
C PRO A 43 -7.92 9.82 2.63
N LYS A 44 -7.80 9.46 1.34
CA LYS A 44 -8.46 8.29 0.74
C LYS A 44 -7.44 7.20 0.49
N PHE A 45 -7.85 5.94 0.71
CA PHE A 45 -7.06 4.81 0.22
C PHE A 45 -7.04 4.82 -1.32
N LEU A 46 -5.92 4.35 -1.88
CA LEU A 46 -5.78 4.11 -3.31
C LEU A 46 -6.34 2.73 -3.66
N ARG A 47 -6.83 2.59 -4.89
CA ARG A 47 -7.39 1.34 -5.41
C ARG A 47 -7.32 1.33 -6.92
N TRP A 48 -7.22 0.14 -7.50
CA TRP A 48 -7.57 -0.01 -8.90
C TRP A 48 -9.09 -0.16 -9.09
N LYS A 49 -9.61 0.44 -10.16
CA LYS A 49 -10.99 0.27 -10.60
C LYS A 49 -11.05 0.56 -12.10
N SER A 50 -11.80 -0.25 -12.84
CA SER A 50 -12.03 -0.07 -14.28
C SER A 50 -13.47 -0.43 -14.60
N ASP A 51 -14.17 0.42 -15.35
CA ASP A 51 -15.50 0.08 -15.87
C ASP A 51 -15.40 -0.74 -17.17
N ALA A 52 -14.23 -0.73 -17.82
CA ALA A 52 -13.97 -1.42 -19.07
C ALA A 52 -13.55 -2.90 -18.89
N GLU A 53 -13.03 -3.25 -17.72
CA GLU A 53 -12.50 -4.58 -17.43
C GLU A 53 -13.26 -5.21 -16.26
N VAL A 54 -13.76 -6.43 -16.44
CA VAL A 54 -14.54 -7.14 -15.40
C VAL A 54 -13.75 -7.29 -14.10
N GLY A 55 -12.44 -7.52 -14.18
CA GLY A 55 -11.57 -7.55 -13.01
C GLY A 55 -11.55 -6.25 -12.22
N GLY A 56 -11.78 -5.11 -12.87
CA GLY A 56 -11.80 -3.79 -12.25
C GLY A 56 -13.16 -3.40 -11.68
N TRP A 57 -14.18 -4.26 -11.76
CA TRP A 57 -15.49 -4.01 -11.16
C TRP A 57 -15.48 -4.20 -9.65
N LEU A 58 -14.61 -5.10 -9.16
CA LEU A 58 -14.43 -5.41 -7.75
C LEU A 58 -13.09 -4.82 -7.27
N ILE A 59 -13.08 -4.30 -6.04
CA ILE A 59 -11.85 -3.80 -5.42
C ILE A 59 -11.27 -4.95 -4.61
N ASN A 60 -10.12 -5.47 -5.04
CA ASN A 60 -9.41 -6.55 -4.37
C ASN A 60 -8.15 -6.06 -3.65
N ASP A 61 -7.72 -4.81 -3.85
CA ASP A 61 -6.59 -4.18 -3.17
C ASP A 61 -6.95 -2.83 -2.53
N PHE A 62 -6.26 -2.47 -1.45
CA PHE A 62 -6.42 -1.19 -0.77
C PHE A 62 -5.07 -0.68 -0.30
N ILE A 63 -4.64 0.47 -0.82
CA ILE A 63 -3.37 1.08 -0.41
C ILE A 63 -3.59 2.31 0.48
N VAL A 64 -2.96 2.34 1.64
CA VAL A 64 -2.90 3.49 2.54
C VAL A 64 -1.46 3.98 2.64
N LEU A 65 -1.28 5.29 2.51
CA LEU A 65 0.03 5.93 2.51
C LEU A 65 0.27 6.68 3.82
N PHE A 66 1.45 6.51 4.38
CA PHE A 66 1.93 7.20 5.57
C PHE A 66 3.30 7.82 5.34
N GLN A 67 3.60 8.89 6.06
CA GLN A 67 4.94 9.51 6.11
C GLN A 67 5.31 9.83 7.55
N SER A 68 6.62 9.88 7.85
CA SER A 68 7.09 10.18 9.20
C SER A 68 6.79 11.63 9.58
N LYS A 69 6.26 11.87 10.80
CA LYS A 69 6.02 13.20 11.36
C LYS A 69 7.31 14.01 11.52
N HIS A 70 8.44 13.32 11.63
CA HIS A 70 9.76 13.90 11.83
C HIS A 70 10.42 14.36 10.52
N ASP A 71 9.89 13.94 9.37
CA ASP A 71 10.39 14.38 8.07
C ASP A 71 9.88 15.80 7.76
N LYS A 72 10.75 16.62 7.17
CA LYS A 72 10.44 18.01 6.81
C LYS A 72 9.25 18.05 5.85
N GLU A 73 8.21 18.79 6.22
CA GLU A 73 7.08 19.06 5.32
C GLU A 73 7.51 19.98 4.17
N LEU A 74 7.11 19.62 2.96
CA LEU A 74 7.39 20.33 1.71
C LEU A 74 6.17 21.20 1.35
N GLU A 75 6.38 22.22 0.51
CA GLU A 75 5.31 23.15 0.09
C GLU A 75 4.16 22.45 -0.63
N ASN A 76 4.41 21.29 -1.24
CA ASN A 76 3.40 20.49 -1.91
C ASN A 76 2.61 19.55 -0.97
N GLY A 77 2.82 19.64 0.35
CA GLY A 77 2.12 18.85 1.36
C GLY A 77 2.69 17.45 1.61
N TRP A 78 3.67 17.01 0.82
CA TRP A 78 4.42 15.79 1.10
C TRP A 78 5.51 16.06 2.15
N ARG A 79 6.06 15.02 2.75
CA ARG A 79 7.25 15.12 3.60
C ARG A 79 8.50 14.62 2.88
N ASN A 80 9.64 15.24 3.15
CA ASN A 80 10.92 14.90 2.53
C ASN A 80 11.54 13.65 3.17
N GLY A 81 10.95 12.50 2.86
CA GLY A 81 11.37 11.21 3.37
C GLY A 81 10.65 10.06 2.66
N PRO A 82 10.80 8.82 3.13
CA PRO A 82 10.12 7.67 2.54
C PRO A 82 8.59 7.77 2.64
N ILE A 83 7.90 7.07 1.74
CA ILE A 83 6.48 6.76 1.90
C ILE A 83 6.36 5.35 2.46
N TYR A 84 5.66 5.22 3.58
CA TYR A 84 5.31 3.95 4.16
C TYR A 84 3.96 3.51 3.60
N VAL A 85 3.93 2.35 2.96
CA VAL A 85 2.81 1.86 2.16
C VAL A 85 2.24 0.64 2.88
N LEU A 86 0.99 0.72 3.31
CA LEU A 86 0.19 -0.43 3.70
C LEU A 86 -0.68 -0.82 2.51
N ASP A 87 -0.37 -1.95 1.89
CA ASP A 87 -1.14 -2.51 0.79
C ASP A 87 -1.84 -3.78 1.27
N ILE A 88 -3.18 -3.74 1.32
CA ILE A 88 -4.03 -4.83 1.75
C ILE A 88 -4.59 -5.51 0.51
N ASP A 89 -4.14 -6.73 0.25
CA ASP A 89 -4.45 -7.48 -0.96
C ASP A 89 -5.31 -8.70 -0.61
N LEU A 90 -6.50 -8.78 -1.20
CA LEU A 90 -7.50 -9.80 -0.90
C LEU A 90 -7.44 -11.01 -1.83
N ASP A 91 -6.69 -10.92 -2.93
CA ASP A 91 -6.84 -11.85 -4.07
C ASP A 91 -5.51 -12.19 -4.78
N TYR A 92 -4.40 -11.57 -4.40
CA TYR A 92 -3.10 -11.88 -4.99
C TYR A 92 -2.44 -13.11 -4.35
N GLY A 93 -2.47 -14.23 -5.08
CA GLY A 93 -1.86 -15.49 -4.67
C GLY A 93 -2.88 -16.42 -4.00
N ASP A 94 -2.42 -17.22 -3.04
CA ASP A 94 -3.23 -18.29 -2.44
C ASP A 94 -4.07 -17.82 -1.24
N THR A 95 -3.69 -16.71 -0.61
CA THR A 95 -4.29 -16.20 0.63
C THR A 95 -4.27 -14.66 0.66
N PRO A 96 -5.25 -14.00 1.33
CA PRO A 96 -5.23 -12.57 1.55
C PRO A 96 -4.02 -12.13 2.38
N LYS A 97 -3.32 -11.09 1.92
CA LYS A 97 -2.05 -10.63 2.49
C LYS A 97 -2.05 -9.14 2.76
N ILE A 98 -1.15 -8.74 3.64
CA ILE A 98 -0.73 -7.34 3.74
C ILE A 98 0.73 -7.21 3.34
N TYR A 99 1.02 -6.13 2.63
CA TYR A 99 2.37 -5.71 2.26
C TYR A 99 2.65 -4.41 3.00
N ILE A 100 3.60 -4.48 3.93
CA ILE A 100 4.06 -3.35 4.73
C ILE A 100 5.38 -2.93 4.12
N SER A 101 5.42 -1.76 3.50
CA SER A 101 6.56 -1.37 2.70
C SER A 101 7.07 0.04 2.98
N LYS A 102 8.36 0.26 2.73
CA LYS A 102 9.01 1.58 2.74
C LYS A 102 9.50 1.90 1.33
N PHE A 103 8.92 2.93 0.71
CA PHE A 103 9.24 3.38 -0.64
C PHE A 103 10.10 4.63 -0.58
N GLN A 104 11.25 4.58 -1.25
CA GLN A 104 12.23 5.67 -1.29
C GLN A 104 12.29 6.26 -2.68
N TYR A 105 12.33 7.58 -2.78
CA TYR A 105 12.24 8.30 -4.05
C TYR A 105 13.47 9.19 -4.30
N LYS A 106 13.65 9.60 -5.56
CA LYS A 106 14.74 10.49 -5.99
C LYS A 106 14.60 11.88 -5.40
N ASN A 107 13.46 12.51 -5.66
CA ASN A 107 13.08 13.82 -5.15
C ASN A 107 11.54 13.89 -5.12
N MET A 108 10.97 14.51 -4.08
CA MET A 108 9.54 14.75 -3.92
C MET A 108 9.16 16.24 -4.03
N GLU A 109 10.12 17.17 -4.08
CA GLU A 109 9.88 18.63 -4.05
C GLU A 109 8.96 19.10 -5.19
N ASN A 110 9.08 18.49 -6.36
CA ASN A 110 8.31 18.88 -7.55
C ASN A 110 7.04 18.05 -7.77
N TRP A 111 6.63 17.23 -6.79
CA TRP A 111 5.40 16.46 -6.91
C TRP A 111 4.18 17.37 -6.79
N SER A 112 3.10 16.99 -7.46
CA SER A 112 1.80 17.60 -7.23
C SER A 112 1.33 17.33 -5.79
N ASN A 113 0.57 18.27 -5.23
CA ASN A 113 -0.09 18.06 -3.95
C ASN A 113 -1.08 16.90 -4.03
N GLY A 114 -0.98 15.99 -3.07
CA GLY A 114 -1.86 14.85 -2.90
C GLY A 114 -1.62 13.71 -3.90
N CYS A 115 -2.47 12.70 -3.81
CA CYS A 115 -2.43 11.49 -4.62
C CYS A 115 -3.87 11.06 -4.89
N SER A 116 -4.23 10.88 -6.16
CA SER A 116 -5.56 10.39 -6.53
C SER A 116 -5.67 8.90 -6.20
N PRO A 117 -6.84 8.38 -5.79
CA PRO A 117 -7.04 6.94 -5.62
C PRO A 117 -6.61 6.11 -6.83
N THR A 118 -6.71 6.67 -8.04
CA THR A 118 -6.32 6.01 -9.30
C THR A 118 -4.80 5.92 -9.49
N ASN A 119 -3.98 6.58 -8.68
CA ASN A 119 -2.53 6.42 -8.66
C ASN A 119 -2.07 5.14 -7.96
N HIS A 120 -3.00 4.26 -7.57
CA HIS A 120 -2.77 2.92 -7.03
C HIS A 120 -1.58 2.18 -7.65
N TRP A 121 -1.57 2.10 -8.98
CA TRP A 121 -0.56 1.37 -9.75
C TRP A 121 0.88 1.86 -9.48
N ARG A 122 1.07 3.12 -9.07
CA ARG A 122 2.38 3.69 -8.72
C ARG A 122 2.99 3.06 -7.47
N PHE A 123 2.16 2.47 -6.61
CA PHE A 123 2.57 1.85 -5.35
C PHE A 123 2.41 0.33 -5.39
N TYR A 124 1.49 -0.19 -6.22
CA TYR A 124 1.24 -1.61 -6.37
C TYR A 124 2.32 -2.36 -7.17
N TRP A 125 2.67 -1.83 -8.36
CA TRP A 125 3.56 -2.52 -9.30
C TRP A 125 5.04 -2.54 -8.91
N PRO A 126 5.62 -1.56 -8.18
CA PRO A 126 7.04 -1.60 -7.85
C PRO A 126 7.50 -2.84 -7.08
N ILE A 127 6.60 -3.54 -6.40
CA ILE A 127 6.88 -4.78 -5.66
C ILE A 127 6.30 -6.04 -6.32
N ARG A 128 5.85 -5.95 -7.59
CA ARG A 128 5.18 -7.04 -8.31
C ARG A 128 5.58 -7.16 -9.79
N ASN A 129 5.91 -6.05 -10.45
CA ASN A 129 6.24 -6.04 -11.87
C ASN A 129 7.72 -6.42 -12.10
N MET A 130 7.94 -7.70 -12.34
CA MET A 130 9.27 -8.25 -12.61
C MET A 130 9.87 -7.79 -13.95
N ASP A 131 9.13 -7.15 -14.85
CA ASP A 131 9.69 -6.61 -16.09
C ASP A 131 10.37 -5.25 -15.89
N GLU A 132 9.96 -4.52 -14.85
CA GLU A 132 10.44 -3.16 -14.55
C GLU A 132 11.31 -3.11 -13.30
N PHE A 133 11.05 -3.99 -12.35
CA PHE A 133 11.73 -4.06 -11.06
C PHE A 133 12.37 -5.43 -10.85
N GLU A 134 13.43 -5.46 -10.06
CA GLU A 134 14.04 -6.69 -9.56
C GLU A 134 13.88 -6.76 -8.05
N GLY A 135 13.36 -7.91 -7.57
CA GLY A 135 13.21 -8.22 -6.15
C GLY A 135 14.36 -9.09 -5.68
N VAL A 136 15.05 -8.66 -4.62
CA VAL A 136 16.06 -9.44 -3.90
C VAL A 136 15.48 -9.83 -2.56
N LYS A 137 15.25 -11.14 -2.38
CA LYS A 137 14.71 -11.69 -1.14
C LYS A 137 15.80 -11.81 -0.08
N THR A 138 15.49 -11.38 1.14
CA THR A 138 16.24 -11.68 2.36
C THR A 138 15.44 -12.65 3.22
N ASP A 139 15.93 -13.01 4.39
CA ASP A 139 15.22 -13.92 5.30
C ASP A 139 13.89 -13.32 5.78
N ASP A 140 13.85 -12.01 6.03
CA ASP A 140 12.70 -11.34 6.66
C ASP A 140 11.92 -10.41 5.71
N TYR A 141 12.54 -9.91 4.64
CA TYR A 141 11.93 -8.90 3.75
C TYR A 141 12.48 -8.98 2.33
N GLU A 142 11.85 -8.25 1.41
CA GLU A 142 12.29 -8.14 0.02
C GLU A 142 12.71 -6.72 -0.31
N ILE A 143 13.74 -6.60 -1.15
CA ILE A 143 14.24 -5.33 -1.67
C ILE A 143 13.90 -5.25 -3.14
N TRP A 144 13.16 -4.24 -3.54
CA TRP A 144 12.76 -4.00 -4.91
C TRP A 144 13.43 -2.75 -5.46
N THR A 145 14.13 -2.87 -6.58
CA THR A 145 14.78 -1.73 -7.28
C THR A 145 14.41 -1.74 -8.76
N PRO A 146 14.33 -0.56 -9.42
CA PRO A 146 14.20 -0.52 -10.87
C PRO A 146 15.33 -1.29 -11.52
N LYS A 147 15.02 -2.15 -12.49
CA LYS A 147 16.04 -2.86 -13.26
C LYS A 147 16.91 -1.88 -14.04
N LYS A 148 18.15 -2.28 -14.31
CA LYS A 148 19.05 -1.54 -15.21
C LYS A 148 18.35 -1.24 -16.54
N GLY A 149 18.32 0.03 -16.94
CA GLY A 149 17.64 0.48 -18.16
C GLY A 149 16.15 0.81 -17.99
N LYS A 150 15.60 0.69 -16.78
CA LYS A 150 14.21 1.06 -16.44
C LYS A 150 14.11 2.36 -15.65
N GLU A 151 15.19 3.15 -15.58
CA GLU A 151 15.26 4.39 -14.82
C GLU A 151 14.23 5.42 -15.31
N SER A 152 14.03 5.53 -16.63
CA SER A 152 13.03 6.44 -17.21
C SER A 152 11.59 6.03 -16.86
N VAL A 153 11.32 4.72 -16.77
CA VAL A 153 10.02 4.20 -16.32
C VAL A 153 9.84 4.49 -14.83
N ALA A 154 10.87 4.25 -14.00
CA ALA A 154 10.84 4.61 -12.59
C ALA A 154 10.53 6.11 -12.39
N ASP A 155 11.15 6.98 -13.19
CA ASP A 155 10.96 8.44 -13.12
C ASP A 155 9.56 8.89 -13.54
N SER A 156 9.07 8.42 -14.69
CA SER A 156 7.81 8.88 -15.27
C SER A 156 6.58 8.17 -14.69
N SER A 157 6.64 6.85 -14.59
CA SER A 157 5.54 5.98 -14.16
C SER A 157 5.51 5.84 -12.63
N TYR A 158 6.64 5.91 -11.94
CA TYR A 158 6.69 5.66 -10.50
C TYR A 158 7.30 6.81 -9.69
N TRP A 159 7.16 8.04 -10.21
CA TRP A 159 7.58 9.29 -9.53
C TRP A 159 9.03 9.30 -9.06
N GLY A 160 9.90 8.60 -9.79
CA GLY A 160 11.32 8.50 -9.47
C GLY A 160 11.60 7.61 -8.26
N ILE A 161 10.85 6.51 -8.11
CA ILE A 161 11.16 5.51 -7.10
C ILE A 161 12.61 5.00 -7.29
N LYS A 162 13.37 4.99 -6.19
CA LYS A 162 14.73 4.44 -6.11
C LYS A 162 14.71 2.98 -5.69
N ARG A 163 13.92 2.68 -4.66
CA ARG A 163 13.86 1.38 -3.99
C ARG A 163 12.57 1.27 -3.18
N ALA A 164 12.03 0.07 -3.08
CA ALA A 164 11.08 -0.31 -2.05
C ALA A 164 11.67 -1.43 -1.18
N VAL A 165 11.36 -1.40 0.10
CA VAL A 165 11.64 -2.49 1.05
C VAL A 165 10.31 -3.00 1.54
N CYS A 166 10.02 -4.28 1.37
CA CYS A 166 8.70 -4.86 1.59
C CYS A 166 8.76 -6.03 2.55
N TYR A 167 7.93 -5.99 3.58
CA TYR A 167 7.63 -7.13 4.45
C TYR A 167 6.19 -7.58 4.18
N THR A 168 5.96 -8.89 4.16
CA THR A 168 4.66 -9.47 3.83
C THR A 168 4.18 -10.39 4.95
N GLU A 169 2.89 -10.34 5.25
CA GLU A 169 2.24 -11.19 6.25
C GLU A 169 0.82 -11.54 5.82
N GLU A 170 0.27 -12.61 6.37
CA GLU A 170 -1.12 -13.01 6.13
C GLU A 170 -2.08 -11.99 6.75
N LEU A 171 -3.08 -11.54 5.99
CA LEU A 171 -4.07 -10.58 6.50
C LEU A 171 -4.87 -11.18 7.67
N THR A 172 -5.03 -12.50 7.71
CA THR A 172 -5.74 -13.21 8.77
C THR A 172 -5.05 -13.13 10.13
N ASP A 173 -3.76 -12.78 10.17
CA ASP A 173 -3.01 -12.63 11.41
C ASP A 173 -3.15 -11.23 12.02
N ILE A 174 -3.89 -10.34 11.35
CA ILE A 174 -4.14 -8.96 11.77
C ILE A 174 -5.54 -8.83 12.39
N ASN A 175 -5.60 -8.23 13.57
CA ASN A 175 -6.84 -7.91 14.26
C ASN A 175 -6.72 -6.56 14.99
N ALA A 176 -7.82 -6.09 15.59
CA ALA A 176 -7.87 -4.77 16.21
C ALA A 176 -6.84 -4.56 17.32
N ASP A 177 -6.41 -5.62 18.00
CA ASP A 177 -5.52 -5.55 19.16
C ASP A 177 -4.03 -5.50 18.77
N ASN A 178 -3.69 -5.92 17.54
CA ASN A 178 -2.30 -6.05 17.10
C ASN A 178 -1.89 -5.14 15.93
N ILE A 179 -2.74 -4.21 15.48
CA ILE A 179 -2.41 -3.28 14.38
C ILE A 179 -1.13 -2.48 14.67
N GLN A 180 -0.94 -2.02 15.90
CA GLN A 180 0.26 -1.26 16.28
C GLN A 180 1.52 -2.10 16.04
N GLU A 181 1.58 -3.30 16.62
CA GLU A 181 2.71 -4.21 16.50
C GLU A 181 2.94 -4.67 15.05
N LYS A 182 1.89 -5.17 14.41
CA LYS A 182 2.01 -5.82 13.11
C LYS A 182 2.27 -4.84 11.98
N ILE A 183 1.79 -3.59 12.07
CA ILE A 183 1.90 -2.60 10.98
C ILE A 183 2.85 -1.47 11.36
N PHE A 184 2.61 -0.76 12.45
CA PHE A 184 3.36 0.47 12.76
C PHE A 184 4.75 0.20 13.31
N ASP A 185 4.90 -0.77 14.21
CA ASP A 185 6.23 -1.18 14.69
C ASP A 185 7.02 -1.84 13.55
N ARG A 186 6.33 -2.48 12.60
CA ARG A 186 6.94 -2.99 11.37
C ARG A 186 7.41 -1.88 10.44
N PHE A 187 6.65 -0.79 10.28
CA PHE A 187 7.13 0.41 9.58
C PHE A 187 8.37 1.01 10.26
N LEU A 188 8.41 1.05 11.59
CA LEU A 188 9.56 1.52 12.34
C LEU A 188 10.77 0.63 12.10
N TRP A 189 10.61 -0.69 12.17
CA TRP A 189 11.68 -1.65 11.87
C TRP A 189 12.20 -1.52 10.43
N LEU A 190 11.31 -1.24 9.46
CA LEU A 190 11.69 -1.00 8.07
C LEU A 190 12.49 0.29 7.87
N LYS A 191 12.38 1.28 8.79
CA LYS A 191 13.11 2.56 8.69
C LYS A 191 14.61 2.37 8.52
N ASP A 192 15.17 1.36 9.21
CA ASP A 192 16.60 1.05 9.22
C ASP A 192 17.06 0.04 8.15
N LYS A 193 16.16 -0.37 7.24
CA LYS A 193 16.45 -1.33 6.15
C LYS A 193 16.77 -0.72 4.79
#